data_AF-A0A2T0SGL5-F1
#
_entry.id   AF-A0A2T0SGL5-F1
#
_cell.length_a   1.000
_cell.length_b   1.000
_cell.length_c   1.000
_cell.angle_alpha   90.00
_cell.angle_beta   90.00
_cell.angle_gamma   90.00
#
_symmetry.space_group_name_H-M   'P 1'
#
loop_
_entity.id
_entity.type
_entity.pdbx_description
1 polymer ?
#
loop_
_entity_poly.entity_id
_entity_poly.type
_entity_poly.pdbx_seq_one_letter_code
_entity_poly.pdbx_strand_id
1 'polypeptide(L)'
;MTINNAFPDLPEYDPHPDLWNRIDAELTAAERFDDLVSSLPQTDPKADLWDSIEAELDGQVLPHPAVQPSKRRIGQVIRPLWTAVTAAAAVAAIVLIGFWTNRQSDARERMEYAIETGVANTASPVPADTDADRRAEAFIAQQCAAQTIACQQPEVHELRNQLAELTTEQQRLDQERQTFGDDPMLIRAQVKVENQRAEVTKELITLLRS
;
A
#
# COMPACT_ATOMS: atom_id res chain seq x y z
N MET A 1 28.95 49.59 5.81
CA MET A 1 30.13 48.72 5.60
C MET A 1 29.96 48.13 4.22
N THR A 2 30.67 48.69 3.25
CA THR A 2 30.49 48.47 1.81
C THR A 2 31.28 47.23 1.37
N ILE A 3 30.68 46.41 0.50
CA ILE A 3 31.24 45.15 -0.05
C ILE A 3 32.59 45.35 -0.78
N ASN A 4 32.97 46.60 -1.06
CA ASN A 4 34.17 46.96 -1.84
C ASN A 4 35.52 46.66 -1.15
N ASN A 5 35.57 46.31 0.13
CA ASN A 5 36.82 46.07 0.86
C ASN A 5 37.14 44.58 1.10
N ALA A 6 36.33 43.64 0.60
CA ALA A 6 36.50 42.19 0.83
C ALA A 6 37.25 41.45 -0.31
N PHE A 7 37.66 42.16 -1.37
CA PHE A 7 38.32 41.56 -2.54
C PHE A 7 39.82 41.25 -2.42
N PRO A 8 40.65 41.91 -1.58
CA PRO A 8 42.11 41.73 -1.68
C PRO A 8 42.64 40.42 -1.06
N ASP A 9 41.84 39.67 -0.30
CA ASP A 9 42.24 38.43 0.38
C ASP A 9 41.63 37.15 -0.23
N LEU A 10 41.11 37.23 -1.46
CA LEU A 10 40.55 36.05 -2.14
C LEU A 10 41.70 35.16 -2.64
N PRO A 11 41.76 33.87 -2.25
CA PRO A 11 42.75 32.96 -2.80
C PRO A 11 42.51 32.80 -4.30
N GLU A 12 43.56 32.99 -5.10
CA GLU A 12 43.55 32.64 -6.52
C GLU A 12 43.44 31.12 -6.62
N TYR A 13 42.25 30.65 -7.01
CA TYR A 13 42.01 29.26 -7.36
C TYR A 13 42.09 29.12 -8.88
N ASP A 14 43.10 28.40 -9.35
CA ASP A 14 43.15 27.97 -10.74
C ASP A 14 42.24 26.74 -10.89
N PRO A 15 41.28 26.73 -11.84
CA PRO A 15 40.51 25.53 -12.10
C PRO A 15 41.42 24.37 -12.50
N HIS A 16 40.96 23.16 -12.19
CA HIS A 16 41.63 21.95 -12.65
C HIS A 16 41.84 22.01 -14.18
N PRO A 17 43.02 21.66 -14.73
CA PRO A 17 43.34 21.86 -16.14
C PRO A 17 42.35 21.16 -17.10
N ASP A 18 41.76 20.05 -16.67
CA ASP A 18 40.77 19.29 -17.44
C ASP A 18 39.32 19.76 -17.26
N LEU A 19 39.05 20.81 -16.46
CA LEU A 19 37.69 21.27 -16.18
C LEU A 19 36.91 21.55 -17.46
N TRP A 20 37.53 22.28 -18.39
CA TRP A 20 36.91 22.63 -19.67
C TRP A 20 36.63 21.41 -20.54
N ASN A 21 37.55 20.46 -20.59
CA ASN A 21 37.37 19.21 -21.33
C ASN A 21 36.18 18.40 -20.79
N ARG A 22 35.97 18.39 -19.47
CA ARG A 22 34.82 17.70 -18.86
C ARG A 22 33.51 18.41 -19.18
N ILE A 23 33.47 19.74 -19.06
CA ILE A 23 32.28 20.54 -19.37
C ILE A 23 31.87 20.33 -20.83
N ASP A 24 32.83 20.36 -21.76
CA ASP A 24 32.59 20.14 -23.18
C ASP A 24 32.08 18.72 -23.47
N ALA A 25 32.66 17.71 -22.81
CA ALA A 25 32.19 16.33 -22.91
C ALA A 25 30.76 16.14 -22.38
N GLU A 26 30.41 16.81 -21.29
CA GLU A 26 29.08 16.75 -20.68
C GLU A 26 28.02 17.45 -21.55
N LEU A 27 28.34 18.64 -22.07
CA LEU A 27 27.48 19.36 -23.02
C LEU A 27 27.25 18.54 -24.30
N THR A 28 28.31 17.98 -24.88
CA THR A 28 28.21 17.13 -26.06
C THR A 28 27.36 15.87 -25.81
N ALA A 29 27.44 15.29 -24.61
CA ALA A 29 26.63 14.14 -24.24
C ALA A 29 25.14 14.51 -24.13
N ALA A 30 24.83 15.68 -23.55
CA ALA A 30 23.47 16.19 -23.45
C ALA A 30 22.85 16.48 -24.83
N GLU A 31 23.58 17.14 -25.73
CA GLU A 31 23.11 17.42 -27.09
C GLU A 31 22.79 16.12 -27.86
N ARG A 32 23.67 15.11 -27.77
CA ARG A 32 23.41 13.80 -28.38
C ARG A 32 22.20 13.10 -27.77
N PHE A 33 21.94 13.30 -26.48
CA PHE A 33 20.79 12.69 -25.82
C PHE A 33 19.48 13.29 -26.37
N ASP A 34 19.42 14.62 -26.54
CA ASP A 34 18.24 15.29 -27.11
C ASP A 34 17.98 14.86 -28.57
N ASP A 35 19.03 14.70 -29.37
CA ASP A 35 18.94 14.17 -30.74
C ASP A 35 18.43 12.71 -30.76
N LEU A 36 18.84 11.90 -29.79
CA LEU A 36 18.36 10.52 -29.65
C LEU A 36 16.90 10.48 -29.19
N VAL A 37 16.52 11.28 -28.19
CA VAL A 37 15.14 11.35 -27.69
C VAL A 37 14.18 11.79 -28.80
N SER A 38 14.57 12.78 -29.60
CA SER A 38 13.75 13.27 -30.71
C SER A 38 13.65 12.29 -31.89
N SER A 39 14.58 11.34 -32.01
CA SER A 39 14.56 10.29 -33.04
C SER A 39 13.94 8.96 -32.57
N LEU A 40 13.50 8.86 -31.32
CA LEU A 40 12.81 7.67 -30.82
C LEU A 40 11.47 7.47 -31.55
N PRO A 41 11.18 6.26 -32.04
CA PRO A 41 9.88 5.96 -32.61
C PRO A 41 8.81 6.05 -31.53
N GLN A 42 7.74 6.81 -31.78
CA GLN A 42 6.54 6.76 -30.96
C GLN A 42 5.87 5.41 -31.19
N THR A 43 6.05 4.51 -30.22
CA THR A 43 5.41 3.19 -30.23
C THR A 43 4.33 3.22 -29.17
N ASP A 44 3.07 3.14 -29.61
CA ASP A 44 1.97 3.03 -28.66
C ASP A 44 2.01 1.67 -27.97
N PRO A 45 1.83 1.62 -26.63
CA PRO A 45 1.69 0.36 -25.93
C PRO A 45 0.46 -0.39 -26.44
N LYS A 46 0.50 -1.72 -26.35
CA LYS A 46 -0.69 -2.53 -26.65
C LYS A 46 -1.80 -2.18 -25.66
N ALA A 47 -3.04 -2.21 -26.13
CA ALA A 47 -4.18 -1.77 -25.32
C ALA A 47 -4.33 -2.52 -23.99
N ASP A 48 -3.94 -3.78 -23.97
CA ASP A 48 -4.06 -4.67 -22.80
C ASP A 48 -2.74 -4.79 -22.02
N LEU A 49 -1.78 -3.87 -22.22
CA LEU A 49 -0.46 -3.95 -21.58
C LEU A 49 -0.57 -3.94 -20.06
N TRP A 50 -1.34 -3.00 -19.51
CA TRP A 50 -1.51 -2.88 -18.05
C TRP A 50 -2.25 -4.08 -17.47
N ASP A 51 -3.34 -4.51 -18.11
CA ASP A 51 -4.06 -5.74 -17.75
C ASP A 51 -3.11 -6.96 -17.72
N SER A 52 -2.17 -7.04 -18.67
CA SER A 52 -1.20 -8.14 -18.72
C SER A 52 -0.14 -8.09 -17.61
N ILE A 53 0.31 -6.88 -17.22
CA ILE A 53 1.25 -6.69 -16.10
C ILE A 53 0.57 -7.06 -14.79
N GLU A 54 -0.69 -6.65 -14.61
CA GLU A 54 -1.48 -6.94 -13.42
C GLU A 54 -1.75 -8.45 -13.29
N ALA A 55 -2.16 -9.10 -14.39
CA ALA A 55 -2.32 -10.55 -14.42
C ALA A 55 -1.01 -11.31 -14.11
N GLU A 56 0.15 -10.76 -14.51
CA GLU A 56 1.45 -11.33 -14.17
C GLU A 56 1.79 -11.12 -12.68
N LEU A 57 1.49 -9.95 -12.11
CA LEU A 57 1.71 -9.66 -10.69
C LEU A 57 0.81 -10.51 -9.78
N ASP A 58 -0.47 -10.66 -10.13
CA ASP A 58 -1.42 -11.53 -9.43
C ASP A 58 -1.07 -13.01 -9.58
N GLY A 59 -0.56 -13.41 -10.76
CA GLY A 59 -0.01 -14.74 -10.99
C GLY A 59 1.30 -15.01 -10.23
N GLN A 60 2.04 -13.95 -9.93
CA GLN A 60 3.19 -13.93 -9.03
C GLN A 60 2.78 -13.73 -7.56
N VAL A 61 1.73 -14.43 -7.11
CA VAL A 61 1.77 -15.01 -5.75
C VAL A 61 2.86 -16.08 -5.77
N LEU A 62 4.12 -15.65 -5.85
CA LEU A 62 5.25 -16.46 -5.48
C LEU A 62 4.96 -16.87 -4.04
N PRO A 63 4.78 -18.17 -3.74
CA PRO A 63 5.16 -18.60 -2.43
C PRO A 63 6.61 -18.17 -2.35
N HIS A 64 6.94 -17.23 -1.45
CA HIS A 64 8.30 -17.09 -1.00
C HIS A 64 8.80 -18.53 -0.88
N PRO A 65 9.90 -18.93 -1.54
CA PRO A 65 10.39 -20.28 -1.36
C PRO A 65 10.72 -20.36 0.12
N ALA A 66 9.77 -20.87 0.90
CA ALA A 66 9.99 -21.33 2.23
C ALA A 66 11.15 -22.27 2.02
N VAL A 67 12.31 -21.87 2.57
CA VAL A 67 13.49 -22.70 2.61
C VAL A 67 13.02 -23.99 3.24
N GLN A 68 12.67 -24.97 2.40
CA GLN A 68 12.19 -26.26 2.85
C GLN A 68 13.43 -26.87 3.49
N PRO A 69 13.50 -27.02 4.82
CA PRO A 69 14.65 -27.67 5.41
C PRO A 69 14.70 -29.07 4.83
N SER A 70 15.75 -29.37 4.08
CA SER A 70 15.94 -30.68 3.47
C SER A 70 15.85 -31.70 4.61
N LYS A 71 14.79 -32.51 4.59
CA LYS A 71 14.65 -33.62 5.53
C LYS A 71 15.65 -34.69 5.09
N ARG A 72 16.92 -34.51 5.46
CA ARG A 72 17.88 -35.61 5.53
C ARG A 72 17.29 -36.63 6.49
N ARG A 73 16.79 -37.74 5.94
CA ARG A 73 16.53 -38.96 6.71
C ARG A 73 17.87 -39.44 7.26
N ILE A 74 18.22 -38.98 8.45
CA ILE A 74 19.23 -39.66 9.26
C ILE A 74 18.49 -40.80 9.95
N GLY A 75 18.98 -42.00 9.68
CA GLY A 75 18.37 -43.27 10.03
C GLY A 75 18.12 -43.46 11.52
N GLN A 76 17.23 -44.41 11.77
CA GLN A 76 16.83 -44.96 13.05
C GLN A 76 18.00 -45.48 13.90
N VAL A 77 17.61 -45.92 15.09
CA VAL A 77 18.37 -46.64 16.14
C VAL A 77 19.16 -45.64 17.00
N ILE A 78 18.84 -45.41 18.28
CA ILE A 78 18.69 -46.38 19.37
C ILE A 78 17.68 -45.85 20.43
N ARG A 79 16.76 -46.71 20.87
CA ARG A 79 16.15 -46.72 22.21
C ARG A 79 16.70 -47.97 22.93
N PRO A 80 16.55 -48.17 24.25
CA PRO A 80 16.33 -47.23 25.37
C PRO A 80 17.17 -47.64 26.61
N LEU A 81 17.23 -46.79 27.64
CA LEU A 81 17.10 -47.15 29.08
C LEU A 81 17.38 -45.88 29.89
N TRP A 82 16.91 -45.81 31.14
CA TRP A 82 17.06 -44.67 32.08
C TRP A 82 16.03 -43.55 31.94
N THR A 83 14.74 -43.90 32.11
CA THR A 83 13.73 -42.95 32.60
C THR A 83 12.94 -43.58 33.75
N ALA A 84 13.65 -43.84 34.84
CA ALA A 84 13.03 -43.96 36.15
C ALA A 84 13.89 -43.10 37.07
N VAL A 85 13.44 -41.86 37.35
CA VAL A 85 13.65 -41.09 38.60
C VAL A 85 13.32 -39.58 38.44
N THR A 86 13.22 -38.98 37.25
CA THR A 86 13.03 -37.51 37.14
C THR A 86 11.61 -37.01 36.83
N ALA A 87 10.57 -37.82 37.04
CA ALA A 87 9.19 -37.42 36.73
C ALA A 87 8.48 -36.61 37.84
N ALA A 88 8.98 -36.63 39.09
CA ALA A 88 8.26 -36.01 40.22
C ALA A 88 8.55 -34.50 40.39
N ALA A 89 9.76 -34.04 40.04
CA ALA A 89 10.16 -32.64 40.28
C ALA A 89 9.57 -31.66 39.26
N ALA A 90 9.41 -32.08 38.00
CA ALA A 90 8.89 -31.20 36.93
C ALA A 90 7.39 -30.89 37.10
N VAL A 91 6.60 -31.83 37.61
CA VAL A 91 5.16 -31.65 37.84
C VAL A 91 4.91 -30.68 39.01
N ALA A 92 5.74 -30.74 40.06
CA ALA A 92 5.62 -29.82 41.21
C ALA A 92 5.95 -28.36 40.84
N ALA A 93 6.91 -28.13 39.94
CA ALA A 93 7.27 -26.79 39.49
C ALA A 93 6.15 -26.13 38.66
N ILE A 94 5.49 -26.89 37.77
CA ILE A 94 4.39 -26.37 36.94
C ILE A 94 3.17 -26.01 37.81
N VAL A 95 2.86 -26.81 38.85
CA VAL A 95 1.75 -26.52 39.78
C VAL A 95 2.03 -25.26 40.61
N LEU A 96 3.27 -25.07 41.08
CA LEU A 96 3.64 -23.87 41.84
C LEU A 96 3.58 -22.59 41.00
N ILE A 97 4.03 -22.64 39.74
CA ILE A 97 3.97 -21.48 38.82
C ILE A 97 2.51 -21.17 38.44
N GLY A 98 1.69 -22.20 38.17
CA GLY A 98 0.26 -22.03 37.89
C GLY A 98 -0.50 -21.43 39.08
N PHE A 99 -0.15 -21.83 40.31
CA PHE A 99 -0.76 -21.27 41.52
C PHE A 99 -0.34 -19.81 41.79
N TRP A 100 0.90 -19.45 41.48
CA TRP A 100 1.41 -18.08 41.67
C TRP A 100 0.83 -17.09 40.67
N THR A 101 0.73 -17.48 39.39
CA THR A 101 0.18 -16.63 38.32
C THR A 101 -1.33 -16.37 38.46
N ASN A 102 -2.10 -17.34 38.98
CA ASN A 102 -3.53 -17.15 39.25
C ASN A 102 -3.77 -16.07 40.33
N ARG A 103 -2.86 -15.96 41.31
CA ARG A 103 -2.97 -14.97 42.40
C ARG A 103 -2.64 -13.53 41.99
N GLN A 104 -1.94 -13.31 40.88
CA GLN A 104 -1.55 -11.98 40.41
C GLN A 104 -2.66 -11.27 39.61
N SER A 105 -3.78 -11.94 39.32
CA SER A 105 -4.79 -11.47 38.36
C SER A 105 -5.84 -10.49 38.90
N ASP A 106 -5.74 -10.07 40.18
CA ASP A 106 -6.72 -9.16 40.80
C ASP A 106 -6.44 -7.65 40.61
N ALA A 107 -5.39 -7.28 39.87
CA ALA A 107 -5.19 -5.89 39.46
C ALA A 107 -6.12 -5.56 38.28
N ARG A 108 -7.39 -5.26 38.58
CA ARG A 108 -8.32 -4.66 37.62
C ARG A 108 -7.84 -3.26 37.24
N GLU A 109 -7.00 -3.15 36.22
CA GLU A 109 -6.74 -1.88 35.55
C GLU A 109 -8.04 -1.39 34.92
N ARG A 110 -8.66 -0.40 35.58
CA ARG A 110 -9.85 0.28 35.10
C ARG A 110 -9.40 1.34 34.10
N MET A 111 -9.32 0.99 32.82
CA MET A 111 -9.17 1.97 31.75
C MET A 111 -10.50 2.70 31.55
N GLU A 112 -10.60 3.92 32.10
CA GLU A 112 -11.69 4.84 31.81
C GLU A 112 -11.31 5.63 30.56
N TYR A 113 -11.95 5.31 29.44
CA TYR A 113 -11.85 6.10 28.22
C TYR A 113 -13.13 6.93 28.09
N ALA A 114 -12.97 8.23 27.85
CA ALA A 114 -14.08 9.12 27.49
C ALA A 114 -14.17 9.16 25.96
N ILE A 115 -15.25 8.59 25.38
CA ILE A 115 -15.60 8.85 23.98
C ILE A 115 -16.59 9.99 23.97
N GLU A 116 -16.16 11.10 23.40
CA GLU A 116 -17.05 12.20 23.08
C GLU A 116 -17.85 11.78 21.85
N THR A 117 -19.05 11.23 22.08
CA THR A 117 -20.01 10.97 21.02
C THR A 117 -20.62 12.32 20.63
N GLY A 118 -19.99 12.98 19.66
CA GLY A 118 -20.70 13.97 18.88
C GLY A 118 -21.96 13.31 18.34
N VAL A 119 -23.12 13.89 18.62
CA VAL A 119 -24.41 13.42 18.12
C VAL A 119 -24.33 13.53 16.60
N ALA A 120 -23.88 12.47 15.95
CA ALA A 120 -24.19 12.26 14.55
C ALA A 120 -25.70 12.21 14.53
N ASN A 121 -26.31 13.25 13.93
CA ASN A 121 -27.69 13.21 13.49
C ASN A 121 -27.98 11.78 13.02
N THR A 122 -29.12 11.23 13.44
CA THR A 122 -29.69 9.98 12.92
C THR A 122 -29.78 10.05 11.40
N ALA A 123 -28.65 9.86 10.74
CA ALA A 123 -28.53 9.66 9.32
C ALA A 123 -29.14 8.28 9.12
N SER A 124 -30.27 8.26 8.42
CA SER A 124 -30.76 7.03 7.82
C SER A 124 -29.57 6.33 7.15
N PRO A 125 -29.53 4.99 7.19
CA PRO A 125 -28.45 4.25 6.55
C PRO A 125 -28.39 4.71 5.10
N VAL A 126 -27.33 5.45 4.77
CA VAL A 126 -27.08 5.88 3.40
C VAL A 126 -26.84 4.57 2.65
N PRO A 127 -27.63 4.26 1.62
CA PRO A 127 -27.34 3.10 0.80
C PRO A 127 -25.95 3.28 0.22
N ALA A 128 -25.14 2.24 0.36
CA ALA A 128 -23.75 2.13 -0.09
C ALA A 128 -23.49 2.37 -1.58
N ASP A 129 -24.55 2.53 -2.36
CA ASP A 129 -24.45 2.77 -3.78
C ASP A 129 -25.53 3.78 -4.13
N THR A 130 -25.14 5.06 -4.16
CA THR A 130 -26.09 6.11 -4.48
C THR A 130 -26.31 6.18 -5.98
N ASP A 131 -27.48 6.69 -6.40
CA ASP A 131 -27.73 6.99 -7.81
C ASP A 131 -26.72 7.97 -8.42
N ALA A 132 -26.03 8.76 -7.59
CA ALA A 132 -24.98 9.65 -8.05
C ALA A 132 -23.71 8.87 -8.43
N ASP A 133 -23.30 7.92 -7.58
CA ASP A 133 -22.08 7.13 -7.79
C ASP A 133 -22.18 6.27 -9.06
N ARG A 134 -23.32 5.60 -9.24
CA ARG A 134 -23.59 4.80 -10.45
C ARG A 134 -23.53 5.63 -11.74
N ARG A 135 -23.99 6.89 -11.68
CA ARG A 135 -23.92 7.80 -12.84
C ARG A 135 -22.49 8.28 -13.11
N ALA A 136 -21.71 8.51 -12.06
CA ALA A 136 -20.32 8.91 -12.18
C ALA A 136 -19.47 7.78 -12.77
N GLU A 137 -19.63 6.55 -12.29
CA GLU A 137 -18.95 5.37 -12.83
C GLU A 137 -19.34 5.08 -14.29
N ALA A 138 -20.63 5.21 -14.63
CA ALA A 138 -21.09 5.06 -16.01
C ALA A 138 -20.46 6.13 -16.94
N PHE A 139 -20.31 7.36 -16.45
CA PHE A 139 -19.62 8.43 -17.19
C PHE A 139 -18.15 8.08 -17.42
N ILE A 140 -17.43 7.62 -16.39
CA ILE A 140 -16.03 7.20 -16.50
C ILE A 140 -15.89 6.07 -17.52
N ALA A 141 -16.75 5.05 -17.45
CA ALA A 141 -16.74 3.93 -18.40
C ALA A 141 -16.98 4.38 -19.85
N GLN A 142 -17.97 5.25 -20.05
CA GLN A 142 -18.26 5.81 -21.38
C GLN A 142 -17.09 6.63 -21.92
N GLN A 143 -16.48 7.45 -21.08
CA GLN A 143 -15.36 8.30 -21.47
C GLN A 143 -14.11 7.48 -21.81
N CYS A 144 -13.84 6.42 -21.05
CA CYS A 144 -12.76 5.48 -21.38
C CYS A 144 -13.00 4.71 -22.68
N ALA A 145 -14.26 4.37 -22.99
CA ALA A 145 -14.58 3.74 -24.27
C ALA A 145 -14.37 4.70 -25.46
N ALA A 146 -14.60 5.99 -25.26
CA ALA A 146 -14.40 7.02 -26.29
C ALA A 146 -12.92 7.44 -26.44
N GLN A 147 -12.16 7.46 -25.35
CA GLN A 147 -10.78 7.94 -25.31
C GLN A 147 -9.82 6.87 -24.77
N THR A 148 -9.57 5.86 -25.61
CA THR A 148 -8.76 4.69 -25.22
C THR A 148 -7.34 5.06 -24.79
N ILE A 149 -6.73 6.07 -25.43
CA ILE A 149 -5.37 6.53 -25.10
C ILE A 149 -5.32 7.20 -23.72
N ALA A 150 -6.28 8.07 -23.40
CA ALA A 150 -6.35 8.73 -22.10
C ALA A 150 -6.56 7.72 -20.96
N CYS A 151 -7.33 6.65 -21.18
CA CYS A 151 -7.53 5.62 -20.16
C CYS A 151 -6.40 4.60 -20.03
N GLN A 152 -5.41 4.60 -20.93
CA GLN A 152 -4.17 3.82 -20.79
C GLN A 152 -3.07 4.58 -20.04
N GLN A 153 -3.29 5.86 -19.72
CA GLN A 153 -2.37 6.58 -18.86
C GLN A 153 -2.28 5.89 -17.50
N PRO A 154 -1.07 5.68 -16.96
CA PRO A 154 -0.86 4.92 -15.73
C PRO A 154 -1.64 5.52 -14.56
N GLU A 155 -1.76 6.84 -14.50
CA GLU A 155 -2.49 7.54 -13.44
C GLU A 155 -3.99 7.23 -13.48
N VAL A 156 -4.58 7.19 -14.69
CA VAL A 156 -6.00 6.88 -14.87
C VAL A 156 -6.27 5.40 -14.64
N HIS A 157 -5.37 4.52 -15.08
CA HIS A 157 -5.47 3.09 -14.85
C HIS A 157 -5.46 2.77 -13.36
N GLU A 158 -4.48 3.30 -12.62
CA GLU A 158 -4.34 3.11 -11.18
C GLU A 158 -5.59 3.56 -10.42
N LEU A 159 -6.09 4.77 -10.71
CA LEU A 159 -7.29 5.28 -10.05
C LEU A 159 -8.55 4.46 -10.38
N ARG A 160 -8.66 3.90 -11.59
CA ARG A 160 -9.76 2.99 -11.94
C ARG A 160 -9.69 1.67 -11.17
N ASN A 161 -8.49 1.14 -10.95
CA ASN A 161 -8.29 -0.06 -10.15
C ASN A 161 -8.63 0.21 -8.67
N GLN A 162 -8.15 1.33 -8.11
CA GLN A 162 -8.52 1.74 -6.76
C GLN A 162 -10.04 1.94 -6.61
N LEU A 163 -10.70 2.51 -7.62
CA LEU A 163 -12.15 2.64 -7.62
C LEU A 163 -12.85 1.27 -7.58
N ALA A 164 -12.38 0.31 -8.38
CA ALA A 164 -12.93 -1.05 -8.40
C ALA A 164 -12.70 -1.79 -7.07
N GLU A 165 -11.53 -1.63 -6.45
CA GLU A 165 -11.22 -2.18 -5.12
C GLU A 165 -12.16 -1.61 -4.07
N LEU A 166 -12.30 -0.27 -4.02
CA LEU A 166 -13.19 0.41 -3.07
C LEU A 166 -14.64 0.00 -3.24
N THR A 167 -15.12 -0.15 -4.48
CA THR A 167 -16.49 -0.64 -4.75
C THR A 167 -16.67 -2.08 -4.27
N THR A 168 -15.66 -2.94 -4.41
CA THR A 168 -15.70 -4.31 -3.90
C THR A 168 -15.70 -4.35 -2.37
N GLU A 169 -14.86 -3.52 -1.73
CA GLU A 169 -14.79 -3.41 -0.27
C GLU A 169 -16.09 -2.86 0.31
N GLN A 170 -16.72 -1.89 -0.36
CA GLN A 170 -18.03 -1.37 0.00
C GLN A 170 -19.10 -2.47 -0.01
N GLN A 171 -19.16 -3.27 -1.07
CA GLN A 171 -20.08 -4.40 -1.18
C GLN A 171 -19.83 -5.45 -0.08
N ARG A 172 -18.57 -5.68 0.29
CA ARG A 172 -18.19 -6.58 1.39
C ARG A 172 -18.73 -6.06 2.72
N LEU A 173 -18.54 -4.78 3.02
CA LEU A 173 -19.04 -4.15 4.24
C LEU A 173 -20.57 -4.19 4.32
N ASP A 174 -21.29 -4.04 3.21
CA ASP A 174 -22.74 -4.18 3.20
C ASP A 174 -23.22 -5.59 3.51
N GLN A 175 -22.55 -6.61 2.98
CA GLN A 175 -22.87 -8.01 3.30
C GLN A 175 -22.62 -8.29 4.79
N GLU A 176 -21.55 -7.76 5.35
CA GLU A 176 -21.27 -7.85 6.78
C GLU A 176 -22.34 -7.13 7.60
N ARG A 177 -22.79 -5.94 7.17
CA ARG A 177 -23.89 -5.22 7.83
C ARG A 177 -25.21 -5.96 7.78
N GLN A 178 -25.52 -6.67 6.68
CA GLN A 178 -26.71 -7.53 6.62
C GLN A 178 -26.65 -8.69 7.61
N THR A 179 -25.44 -9.15 7.96
CA THR A 179 -25.22 -10.28 8.87
C THR A 179 -25.14 -9.84 10.34
N PHE A 180 -24.42 -8.75 10.61
CA PHE A 180 -24.08 -8.28 11.96
C PHE A 180 -24.89 -7.06 12.42
N GLY A 181 -25.67 -6.44 11.54
CA GLY A 181 -26.45 -5.23 11.82
C GLY A 181 -25.61 -3.95 11.84
N ASP A 182 -26.11 -2.94 12.54
CA ASP A 182 -25.49 -1.60 12.64
C ASP A 182 -24.37 -1.56 13.70
N ASP A 183 -23.32 -2.37 13.50
CA ASP A 183 -22.09 -2.29 14.30
C ASP A 183 -21.39 -0.93 14.05
N PRO A 184 -21.07 -0.15 15.11
CA PRO A 184 -20.38 1.13 14.97
C PRO A 184 -19.02 1.04 14.28
N MET A 185 -18.33 -0.09 14.34
CA MET A 185 -17.07 -0.29 13.61
C MET A 185 -17.30 -0.43 12.11
N LEU A 186 -18.33 -1.17 11.69
CA LEU A 186 -18.69 -1.36 10.29
C LEU A 186 -19.16 -0.03 9.68
N ILE A 187 -19.94 0.76 10.41
CA ILE A 187 -20.40 2.08 9.94
C ILE A 187 -19.20 3.03 9.72
N ARG A 188 -18.21 3.03 10.63
CA ARG A 188 -17.00 3.85 10.46
C ARG A 188 -16.18 3.42 9.26
N ALA A 189 -16.02 2.11 9.05
CA ALA A 189 -15.34 1.57 7.89
C ALA A 189 -16.05 1.99 6.59
N GLN A 190 -17.38 1.88 6.56
CA GLN A 190 -18.20 2.27 5.42
C GLN A 190 -18.05 3.76 5.08
N VAL A 191 -18.15 4.65 6.08
CA VAL A 191 -17.94 6.10 5.84
C VAL A 191 -16.54 6.39 5.30
N LYS A 192 -15.52 5.65 5.77
CA LYS A 192 -14.16 5.82 5.26
C LYS A 192 -14.07 5.41 3.78
N VAL A 193 -14.62 4.26 3.42
CA VAL A 193 -14.63 3.76 2.03
C VAL A 193 -15.40 4.70 1.11
N GLU A 194 -16.57 5.20 1.53
CA GLU A 194 -17.35 6.20 0.78
C GLU A 194 -16.56 7.49 0.50
N ASN A 195 -15.88 8.02 1.53
CA ASN A 195 -15.06 9.22 1.34
C ASN A 195 -13.90 8.98 0.35
N GLN A 196 -13.25 7.83 0.43
CA GLN A 196 -12.17 7.47 -0.50
C GLN A 196 -12.70 7.32 -1.93
N ARG A 197 -13.85 6.66 -2.09
CA ARG A 197 -14.51 6.45 -3.39
C ARG A 197 -14.89 7.77 -4.04
N ALA A 198 -15.44 8.71 -3.26
CA ALA A 198 -15.78 10.04 -3.73
C ALA A 198 -14.55 10.84 -4.21
N GLU A 199 -13.43 10.76 -3.49
CA GLU A 199 -12.20 11.46 -3.89
C GLU A 199 -11.60 10.86 -5.17
N VAL A 200 -11.47 9.54 -5.25
CA VAL A 200 -10.95 8.83 -6.45
C VAL A 200 -11.82 9.12 -7.67
N THR A 201 -13.15 9.09 -7.51
CA THR A 201 -14.10 9.39 -8.60
C THR A 201 -13.93 10.82 -9.10
N LYS A 202 -13.75 11.79 -8.20
CA LYS A 202 -13.52 13.19 -8.55
C LYS A 202 -12.19 13.38 -9.29
N GLU A 203 -11.13 12.72 -8.84
CA GLU A 203 -9.82 12.76 -9.51
C GLU A 203 -9.91 12.18 -10.92
N LEU A 204 -10.55 11.02 -11.09
CA LEU A 204 -10.78 10.41 -12.41
C LEU A 204 -11.54 11.32 -13.37
N ILE A 205 -12.65 11.91 -12.92
CA ILE A 205 -13.43 12.83 -13.75
C ILE A 205 -12.60 14.06 -14.15
N THR A 206 -11.71 14.51 -13.28
CA THR A 206 -10.85 15.67 -13.55
C THR A 206 -9.83 15.34 -14.64
N LEU A 207 -9.12 14.20 -14.52
CA LEU A 207 -8.13 13.75 -15.49
C LEU A 207 -8.76 13.40 -16.86
N LEU A 208 -9.97 12.86 -16.87
CA LEU A 208 -10.66 12.49 -18.11
C LEU A 208 -11.32 13.66 -18.85
N ARG A 209 -11.35 14.84 -18.21
CA ARG A 209 -11.87 16.09 -18.80
C ARG A 209 -10.76 17.01 -19.30
N SER A 210 -9.57 16.95 -18.70
CA SER A 210 -8.39 17.72 -19.13
C SER A 210 -7.86 17.25 -20.47
#